data_AF-A0A535IJG6-F1
#
_entry.id   AF-A0A535IJG6-F1
#
_cell.length_a   1.000
_cell.length_b   1.000
_cell.length_c   1.000
_cell.angle_alpha   90.00
_cell.angle_beta   90.00
_cell.angle_gamma   90.00
#
_symmetry.space_group_name_H-M   'P 1'
#
loop_
_entity.id
_entity.type
_entity.pdbx_description
1 polymer ?
#
loop_
_entity_poly.entity_id
_entity_poly.type
_entity_poly.pdbx_seq_one_letter_code
_entity_poly.pdbx_strand_id
1 'polypeptide(L)' 'MQEGLPATMTFDALPGLELSGHVSRIKPFGDSRQGDIVYTVVVAPDQRDARLRWNMTAKVAIGGK' A
#
# COMPACT_ATOMS: atom_id res chain seq x y z
N MET A 1 -7.47 -7.14 9.04
CA MET A 1 -6.33 -7.01 8.11
C MET A 1 -5.80 -8.40 7.83
N GLN A 2 -5.88 -8.86 6.58
CA GLN A 2 -5.49 -10.21 6.14
C GLN A 2 -4.88 -10.12 4.73
N GLU A 3 -4.04 -11.09 4.37
CA GLU A 3 -3.51 -11.28 3.01
C GLU A 3 -4.64 -11.57 1.99
N GLY A 4 -4.54 -11.00 0.79
CA GLY A 4 -5.54 -11.09 -0.27
C GLY A 4 -6.64 -10.02 -0.21
N LEU A 5 -6.66 -9.15 0.81
CA LEU A 5 -7.62 -8.04 0.84
C LEU A 5 -7.37 -7.07 -0.33
N PRO A 6 -8.44 -6.55 -0.96
CA PRO A 6 -8.31 -5.57 -2.02
C PRO A 6 -7.77 -4.25 -1.46
N ALA A 7 -7.00 -3.55 -2.29
CA ALA A 7 -6.43 -2.26 -1.98
C ALA A 7 -6.49 -1.32 -3.18
N THR A 8 -6.71 -0.04 -2.90
CA THR A 8 -6.64 1.04 -3.88
C THR A 8 -5.48 1.96 -3.51
N MET A 9 -4.63 2.27 -4.48
CA MET A 9 -3.43 3.08 -4.28
C MET A 9 -3.50 4.34 -5.14
N THR A 10 -3.15 5.47 -4.55
CA THR A 10 -2.95 6.75 -5.25
C THR A 10 -1.57 7.27 -4.89
N PHE A 11 -0.96 8.07 -5.77
CA PHE A 11 0.42 8.51 -5.63
C PHE A 11 0.48 10.02 -5.63
N ASP A 12 1.11 10.61 -4.62
CA ASP A 12 1.18 12.09 -4.49
C ASP A 12 1.95 12.71 -5.66
N ALA A 13 2.91 11.98 -6.23
CA ALA A 13 3.70 12.41 -7.39
C ALA A 13 3.03 12.19 -8.75
N LEU A 14 1.92 11.44 -8.80
CA LEU A 14 1.18 11.14 -10.04
C LEU A 14 -0.33 11.38 -9.81
N PRO A 15 -0.77 12.65 -9.74
CA PRO A 15 -2.18 12.97 -9.56
C PRO A 15 -3.05 12.34 -10.66
N GLY A 16 -4.16 11.70 -10.27
CA GLY A 16 -5.07 11.01 -11.19
C GLY A 16 -4.65 9.59 -11.57
N LEU A 17 -3.48 9.11 -11.12
CA LEU A 17 -3.16 7.68 -11.17
C LEU A 17 -3.78 6.97 -9.97
N GLU A 18 -4.74 6.11 -10.24
CA GLU A 18 -5.29 5.14 -9.30
C GLU A 18 -4.94 3.73 -9.77
N LEU A 19 -4.40 2.92 -8.87
CA LEU A 19 -4.06 1.52 -9.14
C LEU A 19 -4.77 0.61 -8.13
N SER A 20 -5.42 -0.42 -8.66
CA SER A 20 -5.89 -1.54 -7.87
C SER A 20 -4.73 -2.47 -7.50
N GLY A 21 -4.85 -3.12 -6.36
CA GLY A 21 -3.91 -4.11 -5.87
C GLY A 21 -4.52 -4.93 -4.76
N HIS A 22 -3.67 -5.73 -4.13
CA HIS A 22 -4.06 -6.57 -3.00
C HIS A 22 -2.94 -6.68 -1.97
N VAL A 23 -3.33 -6.96 -0.72
CA VAL A 23 -2.37 -7.21 0.36
C VAL A 23 -1.64 -8.52 0.06
N SER A 24 -0.36 -8.43 -0.28
CA SER A 24 0.47 -9.61 -0.57
C SER A 24 1.08 -10.22 0.68
N ARG A 25 1.39 -9.40 1.69
CA ARG A 25 2.00 -9.84 2.94
C ARG A 25 1.79 -8.85 4.07
N ILE A 26 1.64 -9.36 5.28
CA ILE A 26 1.69 -8.55 6.52
C ILE A 26 2.91 -9.01 7.31
N LYS A 27 3.81 -8.08 7.67
CA LYS A 27 4.95 -8.45 8.52
C LYS A 27 4.44 -8.80 9.93
N PRO A 28 4.89 -9.91 10.53
CA PRO A 28 4.40 -10.35 11.83
C PRO A 28 4.93 -9.50 13.00
N PHE A 29 6.03 -8.78 12.78
CA PHE A 29 6.62 -7.88 13.77
C PHE A 29 6.24 -6.44 13.44
N GLY A 30 5.62 -5.78 14.41
CA GLY A 30 5.37 -4.34 14.37
C GLY A 30 6.57 -3.56 14.90
N ASP A 31 6.75 -2.34 14.39
CA ASP A 31 7.76 -1.40 14.83
C ASP A 31 7.12 -0.32 15.70
N SER A 32 7.80 0.05 16.79
CA SER A 32 7.38 1.17 17.62
C SER A 32 7.64 2.50 16.92
N ARG A 33 6.59 3.29 16.68
CA ARG A 33 6.63 4.60 16.03
C ARG A 33 5.86 5.59 16.91
N GLN A 34 6.57 6.52 17.55
CA GLN A 34 5.95 7.57 18.40
C GLN A 34 5.03 7.04 19.51
N GLY A 35 5.33 5.86 20.07
CA GLY A 35 4.51 5.23 21.12
C GLY A 35 3.47 4.24 20.60
N ASP A 36 3.19 4.22 19.29
CA ASP A 36 2.30 3.25 18.65
C ASP A 36 3.06 2.06 18.05
N ILE A 37 2.42 0.89 18.00
CA ILE A 37 2.97 -0.27 17.28
C ILE A 37 2.40 -0.28 15.86
N VAL A 38 3.26 -0.08 14.87
CA VAL A 38 2.89 -0.03 13.46
C VAL A 38 3.37 -1.27 12.74
N TYR A 39 2.45 -1.94 12.04
CA TYR A 39 2.76 -3.13 11.24
C TYR A 39 2.99 -2.75 9.78
N THR A 40 4.06 -3.29 9.18
CA THR A 40 4.31 -3.10 7.75
C THR A 40 3.43 -4.03 6.93
N VAL A 41 2.61 -3.45 6.05
CA VAL A 41 1.82 -4.18 5.05
C VAL A 41 2.45 -4.00 3.68
N VAL A 42 2.67 -5.10 2.96
CA VAL A 42 3.17 -5.10 1.59
C VAL A 42 2.00 -5.31 0.64
N VAL A 43 1.74 -4.31 -0.20
CA VAL A 43 0.66 -4.34 -1.20
C VAL A 43 1.27 -4.54 -2.58
N ALA A 44 0.73 -5.50 -3.34
CA ALA A 44 1.11 -5.74 -4.72
C ALA A 44 0.12 -5.02 -5.65
N PRO A 45 0.59 -4.13 -6.54
CA PRO A 45 -0.23 -3.59 -7.62
C PRO A 45 -0.65 -4.72 -8.58
N ASP A 46 -1.91 -4.73 -9.01
CA ASP A 46 -2.37 -5.69 -10.03
C ASP A 46 -1.85 -5.31 -11.42
N GLN A 47 -1.50 -4.04 -11.61
CA GLN A 47 -0.97 -3.49 -12.85
C GLN A 47 0.30 -2.67 -12.61
N ARG A 48 1.21 -2.68 -13.60
CA ARG A 48 2.43 -1.86 -13.59
C ARG A 48 2.19 -0.58 -14.39
N ASP A 49 2.51 0.57 -13.81
CA ASP A 49 2.55 1.86 -14.53
C ASP A 49 4.02 2.28 -14.72
N ALA A 50 4.40 2.58 -15.96
CA ALA A 50 5.78 2.93 -16.32
C ALA A 50 6.27 4.25 -15.70
N ARG A 51 5.38 5.08 -15.14
CA ARG A 51 5.72 6.34 -14.47
C ARG A 51 6.08 6.15 -13.01
N LEU A 52 5.76 5.00 -12.42
CA LEU A 52 6.14 4.71 -11.03
C LEU A 52 7.66 4.68 -10.87
N ARG A 53 8.13 5.26 -9.76
CA ARG A 53 9.54 5.28 -9.38
C ARG A 53 9.69 4.83 -7.94
N TRP A 54 10.87 4.31 -7.64
CA TRP A 54 11.25 3.96 -6.29
C TRP A 54 11.16 5.19 -5.36
N ASN A 55 10.83 4.93 -4.09
CA ASN A 55 10.75 5.94 -3.03
C ASN A 55 9.65 7.01 -3.21
N MET A 56 8.65 6.75 -4.06
CA MET A 56 7.44 7.58 -4.13
C MET A 56 6.52 7.32 -2.94
N THR A 57 5.89 8.39 -2.42
CA THR A 57 4.82 8.28 -1.43
C THR A 57 3.51 7.87 -2.10
N ALA A 58 2.88 6.84 -1.55
CA ALA A 58 1.57 6.37 -1.96
C ALA A 58 0.59 6.41 -0.78
N LYS A 59 -0.65 6.77 -1.06
CA LYS A 59 -1.78 6.61 -0.15
C LYS A 59 -2.51 5.34 -0.53
N VAL A 60 -2.75 4.48 0.45
CA VAL A 60 -3.34 3.16 0.23
C VAL A 60 -4.59 3.02 1.09
N ALA A 61 -5.72 2.72 0.45
CA ALA A 61 -6.96 2.32 1.11
C ALA A 61 -7.11 0.80 1.00
N ILE A 62 -7.31 0.10 2.12
CA ILE A 62 -7.41 -1.36 2.18
C ILE A 62 -8.82 -1.75 2.64
N GLY A 63 -9.43 -2.74 1.99
CA GLY A 63 -10.73 -3.29 2.37
C GLY A 63 -11.93 -2.77 1.58
N GLY A 64 -11.70 -1.98 0.52
CA GLY A 64 -12.78 -1.36 -0.24
C GLY A 64 -13.53 -0.28 0.56
N LYS A 65 -14.45 0.42 -0.11
CA LYS A 65 -15.39 1.34 0.53
C LYS A 65 -16.61 0.58 1.04
#